data_AF-A0ABD3WXF4-F1
#
_entry.id   AF-A0ABD3WXF4-F1
#
_cell.length_a   1.000
_cell.length_b   1.000
_cell.length_c   1.000
_cell.angle_alpha   90.00
_cell.angle_beta   90.00
_cell.angle_gamma   90.00
#
_symmetry.space_group_name_H-M   'P 1'
#
loop_
_entity.id
_entity.type
_entity.pdbx_description
1 polymer ?
#
loop_
_entity_poly.entity_id
_entity_poly.type
_entity_poly.pdbx_seq_one_letter_code
_entity_poly.pdbx_strand_id
1 'polypeptide(L)'
;MPSVCLRPSDIRYTQESISCRFKTGKNIGTVIKEIMNGECKISDIPEIEVMIKDDVYYSADNRRLYMFKILETKGLVADISVKLVKRTNKSRWTTKTQGLGIKVRGQVIDFDPEE
;
A
#
# COMPACT_ATOMS: atom_id res chain seq x y z
N MET A 1 10.00 17.96 2.19
CA MET A 1 9.14 17.35 3.23
C MET A 1 9.90 16.19 3.81
N PRO A 2 9.82 15.91 5.12
CA PRO A 2 10.57 14.79 5.71
C PRO A 2 10.04 13.46 5.16
N SER A 3 10.95 12.61 4.70
CA SER A 3 10.69 11.19 4.48
C SER A 3 11.00 10.43 5.76
N VAL A 4 10.16 9.48 6.12
CA VAL A 4 10.29 8.66 7.34
C VAL A 4 10.26 7.20 6.92
N CYS A 5 11.06 6.36 7.57
CA CYS A 5 10.98 4.91 7.41
C CYS A 5 9.92 4.36 8.35
N LEU A 6 8.90 3.68 7.81
CA LEU A 6 7.86 3.03 8.59
C LEU A 6 7.63 1.61 8.08
N ARG A 7 7.25 0.71 8.99
CA ARG A 7 6.76 -0.61 8.59
C ARG A 7 5.41 -0.46 7.92
N PRO A 8 5.15 -1.14 6.78
CA PRO A 8 3.84 -1.11 6.13
C PRO A 8 2.70 -1.50 7.08
N SER A 9 2.93 -2.46 7.98
CA SER A 9 1.99 -2.89 9.01
C SER A 9 1.52 -1.76 9.94
N ASP A 10 2.40 -0.82 10.30
CA ASP A 10 2.11 0.31 11.19
C ASP A 10 1.26 1.41 10.52
N ILE A 11 1.12 1.39 9.19
CA ILE A 11 0.36 2.39 8.43
C ILE A 11 -1.06 1.90 8.22
N ARG A 12 -2.05 2.75 8.50
CA ARG A 12 -3.48 2.47 8.32
C ARG A 12 -4.01 2.92 6.97
N TYR A 13 -5.05 2.24 6.50
CA TYR A 13 -5.77 2.63 5.29
C TYR A 13 -6.72 3.80 5.55
N THR A 14 -6.84 4.72 4.59
CA THR A 14 -7.85 5.79 4.63
C THR A 14 -9.17 5.37 4.01
N GLN A 15 -9.16 4.36 3.12
CA GLN A 15 -10.34 3.85 2.41
C GLN A 15 -10.73 2.45 2.86
N GLU A 16 -12.04 2.17 2.88
CA GLU A 16 -12.57 0.83 3.16
C GLU A 16 -12.31 -0.19 2.04
N SER A 17 -12.12 0.31 0.81
CA SER A 17 -11.89 -0.52 -0.35
C SER A 17 -10.97 0.13 -1.37
N ILE A 18 -10.24 -0.71 -2.09
CA ILE A 18 -9.40 -0.33 -3.23
C ILE A 18 -9.77 -1.14 -4.46
N SER A 19 -9.46 -0.62 -5.64
CA SER A 19 -9.46 -1.44 -6.85
C SER A 19 -8.21 -2.33 -6.86
N CYS A 20 -8.32 -3.54 -7.41
CA CYS A 20 -7.16 -4.39 -7.72
C CYS A 20 -6.24 -3.80 -8.81
N ARG A 21 -6.61 -2.68 -9.44
CA ARG A 21 -5.82 -2.01 -10.48
C ARG A 21 -5.31 -0.64 -10.05
N PHE A 22 -4.09 -0.34 -10.46
CA PHE A 22 -3.54 1.02 -10.42
C PHE A 22 -4.22 1.93 -11.43
N LYS A 23 -4.03 3.24 -11.30
CA LYS A 23 -4.57 4.21 -12.29
C LYS A 23 -4.03 3.98 -13.70
N THR A 24 -2.85 3.37 -13.80
CA THR A 24 -2.22 2.95 -15.06
C THR A 24 -2.87 1.71 -15.69
N GLY A 25 -3.86 1.08 -15.03
CA GLY A 25 -4.54 -0.13 -15.50
C GLY A 25 -3.90 -1.44 -15.06
N LYS A 26 -2.64 -1.40 -14.59
CA LYS A 26 -1.89 -2.57 -14.11
C LYS A 26 -2.49 -3.16 -12.84
N ASN A 27 -2.57 -4.50 -12.77
CA ASN A 27 -3.08 -5.19 -11.58
C ASN A 27 -2.02 -5.17 -10.47
N ILE A 28 -2.45 -4.97 -9.23
CA ILE A 28 -1.58 -4.99 -8.05
C ILE A 28 -0.88 -6.35 -7.93
N GLY A 29 -1.62 -7.43 -8.21
CA GLY A 29 -1.08 -8.79 -8.20
C GLY A 29 0.10 -8.96 -9.16
N THR A 30 -0.03 -8.45 -10.39
CA THR A 30 1.05 -8.48 -11.40
C THR A 30 2.30 -7.75 -10.90
N VAL A 31 2.16 -6.56 -10.30
CA VAL A 31 3.32 -5.80 -9.81
C VAL A 31 4.04 -6.54 -8.68
N ILE A 32 3.30 -7.18 -7.77
CA ILE A 32 3.91 -7.99 -6.72
C ILE A 32 4.65 -9.17 -7.35
N LYS A 33 4.08 -9.87 -8.35
CA LYS A 33 4.77 -10.97 -9.05
C LYS A 33 6.07 -10.50 -9.70
N GLU A 34 6.04 -9.37 -10.40
CA GLU A 34 7.24 -8.79 -11.00
C GLU A 34 8.30 -8.42 -9.96
N ILE A 35 7.90 -7.91 -8.79
CA ILE A 35 8.83 -7.64 -7.69
C ILE A 35 9.42 -8.94 -7.15
N MET A 36 8.60 -9.98 -6.96
CA MET A 36 9.05 -11.30 -6.50
C MET A 36 10.00 -11.96 -7.49
N ASN A 37 9.77 -11.78 -8.79
CA ASN A 37 10.62 -12.28 -9.88
C ASN A 37 11.89 -11.44 -10.10
N GLY A 38 12.01 -10.28 -9.45
CA GLY A 38 13.11 -9.34 -9.68
C GLY A 38 13.00 -8.54 -10.99
N GLU A 39 11.87 -8.61 -11.69
CA GLU A 39 11.58 -7.84 -12.91
C GLU A 39 11.30 -6.37 -12.61
N CYS A 40 10.83 -6.06 -11.39
CA CYS A 40 10.60 -4.70 -10.91
C CYS A 40 11.28 -4.50 -9.55
N LYS A 41 12.00 -3.39 -9.37
CA LYS A 41 12.63 -3.10 -8.08
C LYS A 41 11.65 -2.35 -7.19
N ILE A 42 11.71 -2.64 -5.89
CA ILE A 42 10.96 -1.88 -4.87
C ILE A 42 11.28 -0.39 -4.93
N SER A 43 12.52 -0.03 -5.27
CA SER A 43 12.96 1.36 -5.46
C SER A 43 12.28 2.08 -6.62
N ASP A 44 11.74 1.34 -7.60
CA ASP A 44 11.03 1.92 -8.75
C ASP A 44 9.59 2.28 -8.41
N ILE A 45 9.09 1.80 -7.26
CA ILE A 45 7.76 2.12 -6.77
C ILE A 45 7.78 3.51 -6.13
N PRO A 46 6.89 4.42 -6.55
CA PRO A 46 6.80 5.74 -5.93
C PRO A 46 6.51 5.65 -4.44
N GLU A 47 7.17 6.51 -3.66
CA GLU A 47 6.96 6.63 -2.22
C GLU A 47 5.47 6.81 -1.88
N ILE A 48 5.06 6.24 -0.74
CA ILE A 48 3.70 6.41 -0.23
C ILE A 48 3.61 7.75 0.48
N GLU A 49 2.58 8.53 0.16
CA GLU A 49 2.23 9.69 0.96
C GLU A 49 1.44 9.26 2.20
N VAL A 50 1.95 9.61 3.38
CA VAL A 50 1.33 9.32 4.68
C VAL A 50 0.99 10.60 5.43
N MET A 51 -0.06 10.56 6.23
CA MET A 51 -0.46 11.64 7.11
C MET A 51 -0.55 11.12 8.56
N ILE A 52 -0.24 11.98 9.53
CA ILE A 52 -0.44 11.66 10.93
C ILE A 52 -1.79 12.27 11.36
N LYS A 53 -2.61 11.46 12.02
CA LYS A 53 -3.85 11.90 12.66
C LYS A 53 -4.00 11.14 13.96
N ASP A 54 -4.17 11.85 15.07
CA ASP A 54 -4.33 11.26 16.41
C ASP A 54 -3.19 10.25 16.72
N ASP A 55 -1.94 10.64 16.46
CA ASP A 55 -0.71 9.83 16.60
C ASP A 55 -0.67 8.54 15.75
N VAL A 56 -1.57 8.40 14.78
CA VAL A 56 -1.63 7.26 13.87
C VAL A 56 -1.30 7.67 12.44
N TYR A 57 -0.51 6.85 11.74
CA TYR A 57 -0.18 7.05 10.34
C TYR A 57 -1.29 6.49 9.43
N TYR A 58 -1.72 7.30 8.48
CA TYR A 58 -2.73 6.95 7.48
C TYR A 58 -2.18 7.17 6.07
N SER A 59 -2.41 6.21 5.17
CA SER A 59 -1.94 6.30 3.79
C SER A 59 -2.92 7.05 2.89
N ALA A 60 -2.41 7.96 2.06
CA ALA A 60 -3.17 8.54 0.95
C ALA A 60 -3.21 7.63 -0.29
N ASP A 61 -2.34 6.61 -0.35
CA ASP A 61 -2.15 5.68 -1.46
C ASP A 61 -2.38 4.22 -1.04
N ASN A 62 -3.62 3.91 -0.66
CA ASN A 62 -4.01 2.61 -0.11
C ASN A 62 -3.64 1.40 -1.00
N ARG A 63 -3.60 1.56 -2.33
CA ARG A 63 -3.20 0.48 -3.26
C ARG A 63 -1.71 0.13 -3.15
N ARG A 64 -0.85 1.14 -3.02
CA ARG A 64 0.59 0.92 -2.80
C ARG A 64 0.80 0.34 -1.42
N LEU A 65 0.13 0.87 -0.40
CA LEU A 65 0.22 0.33 0.95
C LEU A 65 -0.16 -1.15 0.99
N TYR A 66 -1.25 -1.55 0.32
CA TYR A 66 -1.67 -2.95 0.25
C TYR A 66 -0.60 -3.85 -0.36
N MET A 67 0.00 -3.42 -1.47
CA MET A 67 1.12 -4.10 -2.10
C MET A 67 2.30 -4.29 -1.13
N PHE A 68 2.70 -3.23 -0.44
CA PHE A 68 3.80 -3.27 0.51
C PHE A 68 3.52 -4.14 1.74
N LYS A 69 2.28 -4.16 2.25
CA LYS A 69 1.89 -5.09 3.32
C LYS A 69 2.00 -6.55 2.88
N ILE A 70 1.68 -6.88 1.62
CA ILE A 70 1.90 -8.25 1.11
C ILE A 70 3.39 -8.57 1.01
N LEU A 71 4.20 -7.64 0.50
CA LEU A 71 5.65 -7.84 0.42
C LEU A 71 6.27 -8.01 1.80
N GLU A 72 5.76 -7.29 2.81
CA GLU A 72 6.14 -7.45 4.22
C GLU A 72 5.76 -8.83 4.77
N THR A 73 4.55 -9.33 4.51
CA THR A 73 4.16 -10.69 4.95
C THR A 73 4.94 -11.79 4.24
N LYS A 74 5.46 -11.52 3.04
CA LYS A 74 6.38 -12.41 2.30
C LYS A 74 7.85 -12.27 2.75
N GLY A 75 8.17 -11.36 3.66
CA GLY A 75 9.53 -11.13 4.16
C GLY A 75 10.46 -10.41 3.18
N LEU A 76 9.92 -9.79 2.12
CA LEU A 76 10.69 -9.08 1.09
C LEU A 76 11.00 -7.63 1.49
N VAL A 77 10.19 -7.06 2.39
CA VAL A 77 10.32 -5.66 2.85
C VAL A 77 10.02 -5.60 4.34
N ALA A 78 10.90 -4.96 5.12
CA ALA A 78 10.62 -4.66 6.53
C ALA A 78 10.07 -3.23 6.69
N ASP A 79 10.78 -2.26 6.10
CA ASP A 79 10.47 -0.84 6.20
C ASP A 79 10.38 -0.20 4.82
N ILE A 80 9.52 0.81 4.69
CA ILE A 80 9.38 1.59 3.47
C ILE A 80 9.62 3.07 3.74
N SER A 81 10.25 3.75 2.78
CA SER A 81 10.34 5.22 2.79
C SER A 81 8.96 5.78 2.46
N VAL A 82 8.44 6.61 3.36
CA VAL A 82 7.16 7.30 3.20
C VAL A 82 7.33 8.80 3.32
N LYS A 83 6.54 9.53 2.55
CA LYS A 83 6.56 10.99 2.54
C LYS A 83 5.46 11.52 3.45
N LEU A 84 5.84 12.25 4.49
CA LEU A 84 4.87 12.85 5.41
C LEU A 84 4.20 14.07 4.76
N VAL A 85 2.88 14.04 4.61
CA VAL A 85 2.07 15.12 4.07
C VAL A 85 1.15 15.71 5.15
N LYS A 86 1.01 17.05 5.16
CA LYS A 86 0.20 17.78 6.16
C LYS A 86 -1.30 17.76 5.86
N ARG A 87 -1.72 17.45 4.63
CA ARG A 87 -3.12 17.52 4.18
C ARG A 87 -3.48 16.35 3.29
N THR A 88 -4.58 15.67 3.61
CA THR A 88 -5.25 14.76 2.69
C THR A 88 -6.58 15.37 2.24
N ASN A 89 -7.11 14.85 1.13
CA ASN A 89 -8.45 15.17 0.69
C ASN A 89 -9.46 14.48 1.63
N LYS A 90 -10.18 15.25 2.48
CA LYS A 90 -11.16 14.73 3.45
C LYS A 90 -12.19 13.79 2.82
N SER A 91 -12.51 13.98 1.53
CA SER A 91 -13.44 13.13 0.77
C SER A 91 -12.96 11.68 0.57
N ARG A 92 -11.67 11.39 0.76
CA ARG A 92 -11.11 10.03 0.63
C ARG A 92 -11.14 9.23 1.92
N TRP A 93 -11.53 9.85 3.03
CA TRP A 93 -11.63 9.17 4.31
C TRP A 93 -12.96 8.42 4.40
N THR A 94 -12.96 7.15 4.04
CA THR A 94 -14.19 6.32 4.05
C THR A 94 -14.12 5.16 5.03
N THR A 95 -13.00 4.99 5.73
CA THR A 95 -12.83 3.79 6.56
C THR A 95 -13.67 3.81 7.83
N LYS A 96 -14.51 2.78 7.99
CA LYS A 96 -15.31 2.50 9.21
C LYS A 96 -14.59 1.59 10.22
N THR A 97 -13.55 0.88 9.79
CA THR A 97 -12.75 -0.11 10.57
C THR A 97 -11.44 0.48 11.13
N GLN A 98 -11.40 1.79 11.35
CA GLN A 98 -10.20 2.54 11.76
C GLN A 98 -8.95 2.39 10.86
N GLY A 99 -9.06 1.79 9.66
CA GLY A 99 -7.96 1.64 8.71
C GLY A 99 -7.16 0.33 8.86
N LEU A 100 -7.67 -0.64 9.63
CA LEU A 100 -6.96 -1.90 9.90
C LEU A 100 -7.07 -2.93 8.77
N GLY A 101 -8.16 -2.90 8.01
CA GLY A 101 -8.42 -3.82 6.91
C GLY A 101 -8.97 -3.09 5.70
N ILE A 102 -8.74 -3.66 4.52
CA ILE A 102 -9.22 -3.11 3.26
C ILE A 102 -9.79 -4.19 2.35
N LYS A 103 -10.95 -3.92 1.74
CA LYS A 103 -11.54 -4.81 0.74
C LYS A 103 -10.95 -4.51 -0.64
N VAL A 104 -10.31 -5.48 -1.27
CA VAL A 104 -9.90 -5.35 -2.67
C VAL A 104 -11.07 -5.68 -3.58
N ARG A 105 -11.42 -4.75 -4.47
CA ARG A 105 -12.49 -4.90 -5.47
C ARG A 105 -11.90 -5.33 -6.80
N GLY A 106 -12.40 -6.45 -7.32
CA GLY A 106 -11.91 -7.12 -8.53
C GLY A 106 -11.01 -8.30 -8.21
N GLN A 107 -10.71 -9.12 -9.22
CA GLN A 107 -9.83 -10.28 -9.07
C GLN A 107 -8.38 -9.79 -8.93
N VAL A 108 -7.81 -10.01 -7.74
CA VAL A 108 -6.36 -10.03 -7.60
C VAL A 108 -5.91 -11.33 -8.24
N ILE A 109 -4.88 -11.28 -9.08
CA ILE A 109 -4.33 -12.50 -9.66
C ILE A 109 -3.81 -13.31 -8.48
N ASP A 110 -4.43 -14.46 -8.22
CA ASP A 110 -4.02 -15.33 -7.13
C ASP A 110 -2.55 -15.73 -7.33
N PHE A 111 -1.82 -15.68 -6.22
CA PHE A 111 -0.48 -16.18 -6.12
C PHE A 111 -0.62 -17.63 -5.67
N ASP A 112 -1.05 -18.50 -6.58
CA ASP A 112 -0.88 -19.92 -6.32
C ASP A 112 0.63 -20.17 -6.17
N PRO A 113 1.05 -20.78 -5.04
CA PRO A 113 2.36 -21.37 -4.95
C PRO A 113 2.35 -22.69 -5.73
N GLU A 114 2.56 -22.61 -7.04
CA GLU A 114 3.08 -23.72 -7.85
C GLU A 114 4.44 -23.20 -8.36
N GLU A 115 5.59 -23.85 -8.15
CA GLU A 115 5.94 -25.23 -7.81
C GLU A 115 6.77 -25.38 -6.51
#